data_AF-A0A7L4NFA9-F1
#
_entry.id   AF-A0A7L4NFA9-F1
#
_cell.length_a   1.000
_cell.length_b   1.000
_cell.length_c   1.000
_cell.angle_alpha   90.00
_cell.angle_beta   90.00
_cell.angle_gamma   90.00
#
_symmetry.space_group_name_H-M   'P 1'
#
loop_
_entity.id
_entity.type
_entity.pdbx_description
1 polymer ?
#
loop_
_entity_poly.entity_id
_entity_poly.type
_entity_poly.pdbx_seq_one_letter_code
_entity_poly.pdbx_strand_id
1 'polypeptide(L)'
;VEKVTHLEALLFTAVLENCVDQLSILGYIMPERDISHIGIQEMKETIETQKELDTNYQELMSARQESGETVTARSQKSIERKQEVGKTEDLRSTQQLSKNAMKHSALSIERKNQADRSYASDLITLTMKKIQESGTINSLMEANEREKAKMNKFHDLLFRSEEGKEEIKSLEKQLQDVKKETEIELQNRDSIIASLKDELQEMKAKTDMERSYMKKSTDHQIYQTQKKCSNAENVLDKEIQKLKSKTDEEIRFHMEAENFLRKHHKKVEEKLEYWMDKYENDMDTKDKELDDLKASKANNLEILKRLAEEVR
;
A
#
# COMPACT_ATOMS: atom_id res chain seq x y z
N VAL A 1 -53.90 -60.81 29.57
CA VAL A 1 -54.85 -60.54 28.46
C VAL A 1 -56.00 -61.49 28.64
N GLU A 2 -57.15 -60.98 29.05
CA GLU A 2 -58.39 -61.77 29.11
C GLU A 2 -58.71 -62.28 27.71
N LYS A 3 -58.99 -63.59 27.60
CA LYS A 3 -59.43 -64.17 26.33
C LYS A 3 -60.88 -63.75 26.11
N VAL A 4 -61.14 -63.20 24.94
CA VAL A 4 -62.49 -62.85 24.50
C VAL A 4 -63.34 -64.13 24.47
N THR A 5 -64.53 -64.09 25.07
CA THR A 5 -65.44 -65.25 25.03
C THR A 5 -65.92 -65.51 23.61
N HIS A 6 -66.36 -66.73 23.30
CA HIS A 6 -66.75 -67.08 21.93
C HIS A 6 -67.87 -66.19 21.36
N LEU A 7 -68.83 -65.81 22.21
CA LEU A 7 -69.93 -64.91 21.84
C LEU A 7 -69.42 -63.49 21.53
N GLU A 8 -68.52 -62.98 22.35
CA GLU A 8 -67.89 -61.66 22.14
C GLU A 8 -66.99 -61.65 20.89
N ALA A 9 -66.30 -62.77 20.61
CA ALA A 9 -65.47 -62.90 19.41
C ALA A 9 -66.32 -62.81 18.13
N LEU A 10 -67.51 -63.43 18.11
CA LEU A 10 -68.47 -63.32 17.01
C LEU A 10 -69.00 -61.89 16.85
N LEU A 11 -69.36 -61.23 17.95
CA LEU A 11 -69.84 -59.84 17.92
C LEU A 11 -68.77 -58.86 17.44
N PHE A 12 -67.54 -58.97 17.95
CA PHE A 12 -66.43 -58.12 17.52
C PHE A 12 -66.03 -58.39 16.07
N THR A 13 -66.06 -59.64 15.63
CA THR A 13 -65.80 -60.00 14.23
C THR A 13 -66.79 -59.32 13.29
N ALA A 14 -68.09 -59.41 13.56
CA ALA A 14 -69.13 -58.80 12.71
C ALA A 14 -68.97 -57.26 12.62
N VAL A 15 -68.54 -56.61 13.71
CA VAL A 15 -68.24 -55.17 13.70
C VAL A 15 -67.00 -54.88 12.88
N LEU A 16 -65.92 -55.67 13.02
CA LEU A 16 -64.67 -55.47 12.28
C LEU A 16 -64.86 -55.74 10.77
N GLU A 17 -65.69 -56.72 10.39
CA GLU A 17 -66.10 -56.98 9.00
C GLU A 17 -66.74 -55.72 8.39
N ASN A 18 -67.74 -55.15 9.06
CA ASN A 18 -68.38 -53.92 8.61
C ASN A 18 -67.39 -52.74 8.50
N CYS A 19 -66.39 -52.66 9.39
CA CYS A 19 -65.34 -51.64 9.27
C CYS A 19 -64.43 -51.85 8.05
N VAL A 20 -64.08 -53.09 7.71
CA VAL A 20 -63.30 -53.40 6.49
C VAL A 20 -64.10 -53.08 5.25
N ASP A 21 -65.40 -53.39 5.24
CA ASP A 21 -66.30 -53.07 4.12
C ASP A 21 -66.41 -51.56 3.91
N GLN A 22 -66.56 -50.80 4.99
CA GLN A 22 -66.58 -49.33 4.93
C GLN A 22 -65.25 -48.74 4.45
N LEU A 23 -64.11 -49.26 4.90
CA LEU A 23 -62.79 -48.84 4.40
C LEU A 23 -62.60 -49.20 2.93
N SER A 24 -63.18 -50.32 2.48
CA SER A 24 -63.18 -50.72 1.07
C SER A 24 -64.01 -49.74 0.23
N ILE A 25 -65.22 -49.39 0.69
CA ILE A 25 -66.07 -48.36 0.06
C ILE A 25 -65.34 -47.01 -0.02
N LEU A 26 -64.67 -46.60 1.06
CA LEU A 26 -63.86 -45.38 1.07
C LEU A 26 -62.74 -45.41 0.03
N GLY A 27 -62.11 -46.58 -0.20
CA GLY A 27 -61.11 -46.78 -1.24
C GLY A 27 -61.67 -46.64 -2.66
N TYR A 28 -62.93 -46.99 -2.88
CA TYR A 28 -63.62 -46.75 -4.16
C TYR A 28 -63.98 -45.27 -4.37
N ILE A 29 -64.25 -44.53 -3.30
CA ILE A 29 -64.56 -43.10 -3.34
C ILE A 29 -63.29 -42.25 -3.51
N MET A 30 -62.14 -42.73 -2.99
CA MET A 30 -60.82 -42.12 -3.16
C MET A 30 -59.89 -43.01 -4.01
N PRO A 31 -60.11 -43.10 -5.33
CA PRO A 31 -59.29 -43.95 -6.18
C PRO A 31 -57.84 -43.44 -6.28
N GLU A 32 -56.89 -44.38 -6.30
CA GLU A 32 -55.50 -44.09 -6.64
C GLU A 32 -55.45 -43.51 -8.06
N ARG A 33 -55.15 -42.21 -8.15
CA ARG A 33 -54.79 -41.62 -9.43
C ARG A 33 -53.39 -42.12 -9.77
N ASP A 34 -53.28 -43.02 -10.74
CA ASP A 34 -52.00 -43.46 -11.30
C ASP A 34 -51.36 -42.29 -12.06
N ILE A 35 -50.52 -41.54 -11.34
CA ILE A 35 -49.92 -40.26 -11.75
C ILE A 35 -48.49 -40.43 -12.28
N SER A 36 -48.01 -41.67 -12.40
CA SER A 36 -46.68 -42.00 -12.95
C SER A 36 -46.38 -41.25 -14.26
N HIS A 37 -47.42 -41.01 -15.08
CA HIS A 37 -47.32 -40.29 -16.35
C HIS A 37 -47.40 -38.74 -16.23
N ILE A 38 -48.06 -38.22 -15.20
CA ILE A 38 -48.27 -36.77 -15.00
C ILE A 38 -47.05 -36.14 -14.32
N GLY A 39 -46.43 -36.82 -13.34
CA GLY A 39 -45.24 -36.33 -12.65
C GLY A 39 -44.02 -36.16 -13.56
N ILE A 40 -43.88 -37.00 -14.60
CA ILE A 40 -42.77 -36.91 -15.58
C ILE A 40 -42.98 -35.72 -16.52
N GLN A 41 -44.22 -35.49 -16.97
CA GLN A 41 -44.56 -34.38 -17.86
C GLN A 41 -44.43 -33.04 -17.13
N GLU A 42 -44.88 -32.95 -15.88
CA GLU A 42 -44.77 -31.74 -15.06
C GLU A 42 -43.30 -31.46 -14.65
N MET A 43 -42.50 -32.50 -14.35
CA MET A 43 -41.06 -32.33 -14.09
C MET A 43 -40.32 -31.82 -15.33
N LYS A 44 -40.71 -32.28 -16.53
CA LYS A 44 -40.16 -31.79 -17.79
C LYS A 44 -40.51 -30.31 -18.02
N GLU A 45 -41.77 -29.92 -17.81
CA GLU A 45 -42.20 -28.52 -17.91
C GLU A 45 -41.48 -27.62 -16.89
N THR A 46 -41.27 -28.10 -15.66
CA THR A 46 -40.56 -27.32 -14.63
C THR A 46 -39.08 -27.12 -14.99
N ILE A 47 -38.41 -28.17 -15.51
CA ILE A 47 -37.02 -28.08 -15.99
C ILE A 47 -36.91 -27.12 -17.18
N GLU A 48 -37.89 -27.11 -18.07
CA GLU A 48 -37.92 -26.24 -19.25
C GLU A 48 -38.09 -24.77 -18.83
N THR A 49 -39.00 -24.47 -17.90
CA THR A 49 -39.15 -23.12 -17.34
C THR A 49 -37.92 -22.64 -16.57
N GLN A 50 -37.22 -23.53 -15.85
CA GLN A 50 -35.98 -23.18 -15.15
C GLN A 50 -34.83 -22.86 -16.11
N LYS A 51 -34.72 -23.61 -17.22
CA LYS A 51 -33.74 -23.32 -18.28
C LYS A 51 -34.00 -21.98 -18.95
N GLU A 52 -35.27 -21.64 -19.17
CA GLU A 52 -35.66 -20.34 -19.75
C GLU A 52 -35.27 -19.17 -18.83
N LEU A 53 -35.49 -19.33 -17.53
CA LEU A 53 -35.09 -18.38 -16.50
C LEU A 53 -33.56 -18.22 -16.39
N ASP A 54 -32.81 -19.32 -16.41
CA ASP A 54 -31.34 -19.29 -16.39
C ASP A 54 -30.78 -18.59 -17.64
N THR A 55 -31.38 -18.84 -18.80
CA THR A 55 -30.99 -18.18 -20.06
C THR A 55 -31.24 -16.67 -19.98
N ASN A 56 -32.42 -16.26 -19.48
CA ASN A 56 -32.76 -14.85 -19.26
C ASN A 56 -31.83 -14.17 -18.25
N TYR A 57 -31.46 -14.86 -17.15
CA TYR A 57 -30.53 -14.31 -16.16
C TYR A 57 -29.11 -14.17 -16.73
N GLN A 58 -28.68 -15.13 -17.54
CA GLN A 58 -27.37 -15.10 -18.21
C GLN A 58 -27.29 -14.00 -19.27
N GLU A 59 -28.39 -13.72 -20.00
CA GLU A 59 -28.51 -12.58 -20.90
C GLU A 59 -28.45 -11.24 -20.16
N LEU A 60 -29.14 -11.12 -19.01
CA LEU A 60 -29.08 -9.92 -18.17
C LEU A 60 -27.70 -9.66 -17.58
N MET A 61 -26.99 -10.72 -17.20
CA MET A 61 -25.61 -10.63 -16.72
C MET A 61 -24.64 -10.25 -17.85
N SER A 62 -24.87 -10.76 -19.06
CA SER A 62 -24.09 -10.41 -20.26
C SER A 62 -24.31 -8.95 -20.67
N ALA A 63 -25.56 -8.48 -20.65
CA ALA A 63 -25.93 -7.09 -20.92
C ALA A 63 -25.33 -6.10 -19.90
N ARG A 64 -25.07 -6.55 -18.66
CA ARG A 64 -24.38 -5.77 -17.62
C ARG A 64 -22.87 -5.72 -17.82
N GLN A 65 -22.29 -6.74 -18.45
CA GLN A 65 -20.86 -6.85 -18.71
C GLN A 65 -20.42 -6.12 -19.98
N GLU A 66 -21.31 -5.99 -20.99
CA GLU A 66 -21.07 -5.17 -22.18
C GLU A 66 -21.19 -3.66 -21.92
N SER A 67 -21.89 -3.24 -20.86
CA SER A 67 -21.92 -1.84 -20.43
C SER A 67 -20.75 -1.51 -19.50
N GLY A 68 -19.55 -1.37 -20.06
CA GLY A 68 -18.40 -0.78 -19.37
C GLY A 68 -18.72 0.65 -18.90
N GLU A 69 -18.59 0.86 -17.60
CA GLU A 69 -18.49 2.11 -16.84
C GLU A 69 -18.80 3.45 -17.54
N THR A 70 -19.87 4.10 -17.08
CA THR A 70 -19.83 5.52 -16.68
C THR A 70 -20.97 5.79 -15.70
N VAL A 71 -20.65 5.76 -14.41
CA VAL A 71 -21.53 6.27 -13.35
C VAL A 71 -21.32 7.77 -13.28
N THR A 72 -22.23 8.56 -13.86
CA THR A 72 -22.71 9.81 -13.27
C THR A 72 -23.98 10.29 -13.98
N ALA A 73 -25.05 10.46 -13.19
CA ALA A 73 -26.19 11.36 -13.45
C ALA A 73 -27.30 10.98 -14.46
N ARG A 74 -27.71 9.70 -14.57
CA ARG A 74 -29.02 9.39 -15.22
C ARG A 74 -29.85 8.25 -14.60
N SER A 75 -29.53 7.79 -13.39
CA SER A 75 -30.12 6.56 -12.84
C SER A 75 -31.54 6.69 -12.26
N GLN A 76 -32.13 7.88 -12.14
CA GLN A 76 -33.38 8.01 -11.36
C GLN A 76 -34.67 7.70 -12.14
N LYS A 77 -34.66 7.73 -13.49
CA LYS A 77 -35.86 7.43 -14.33
C LYS A 77 -35.93 6.02 -14.90
N SER A 78 -34.85 5.25 -14.85
CA SER A 78 -34.82 3.85 -15.32
C SER A 78 -35.05 2.83 -14.20
N ILE A 79 -35.05 3.26 -12.93
CA ILE A 79 -35.31 2.41 -11.76
C ILE A 79 -36.81 2.18 -11.56
N GLU A 80 -37.67 3.19 -11.78
CA GLU A 80 -39.13 3.04 -11.60
C GLU A 80 -39.76 2.11 -12.65
N ARG A 81 -39.38 2.22 -13.93
CA ARG A 81 -39.93 1.37 -14.99
C ARG A 81 -39.43 -0.08 -14.94
N LYS A 82 -38.24 -0.33 -14.36
CA LYS A 82 -37.71 -1.69 -14.09
C LYS A 82 -38.34 -2.32 -12.84
N GLN A 83 -38.78 -1.52 -11.86
CA GLN A 83 -39.48 -2.04 -10.69
C GLN A 83 -40.90 -2.50 -11.02
N GLU A 84 -41.57 -1.93 -12.02
CA GLU A 84 -42.98 -2.26 -12.33
C GLU A 84 -43.12 -3.52 -13.19
N VAL A 85 -42.23 -3.73 -14.16
CA VAL A 85 -42.17 -4.94 -15.01
C VAL A 85 -41.58 -6.13 -14.24
N GLY A 86 -40.52 -5.91 -13.45
CA GLY A 86 -39.97 -6.95 -12.57
C GLY A 86 -40.99 -7.42 -11.54
N LYS A 87 -41.80 -6.53 -10.96
CA LYS A 87 -42.88 -6.92 -10.03
C LYS A 87 -43.97 -7.76 -10.70
N THR A 88 -44.32 -7.53 -11.97
CA THR A 88 -45.42 -8.25 -12.63
C THR A 88 -45.03 -9.65 -13.09
N GLU A 89 -43.82 -9.85 -13.61
CA GLU A 89 -43.29 -11.18 -13.94
C GLU A 89 -42.98 -12.02 -12.69
N ASP A 90 -42.41 -11.39 -11.66
CA ASP A 90 -42.11 -12.05 -10.39
C ASP A 90 -43.41 -12.43 -9.65
N LEU A 91 -44.46 -11.60 -9.72
CA LEU A 91 -45.81 -11.95 -9.24
C LEU A 91 -46.42 -13.15 -9.98
N ARG A 92 -46.23 -13.25 -11.31
CA ARG A 92 -46.76 -14.36 -12.13
C ARG A 92 -46.00 -15.66 -11.88
N SER A 93 -44.68 -15.59 -11.77
CA SER A 93 -43.81 -16.71 -11.40
C SER A 93 -44.13 -17.21 -9.98
N THR A 94 -44.27 -16.29 -9.02
CA THR A 94 -44.63 -16.62 -7.63
C THR A 94 -46.04 -17.23 -7.54
N GLN A 95 -47.01 -16.77 -8.34
CA GLN A 95 -48.34 -17.39 -8.44
C GLN A 95 -48.30 -18.79 -9.06
N GLN A 96 -47.47 -19.02 -10.08
CA GLN A 96 -47.32 -20.33 -10.73
C GLN A 96 -46.67 -21.34 -9.76
N LEU A 97 -45.62 -20.92 -9.06
CA LEU A 97 -44.93 -21.72 -8.04
C LEU A 97 -45.85 -22.04 -6.85
N SER A 98 -46.68 -21.09 -6.41
CA SER A 98 -47.67 -21.29 -5.35
C SER A 98 -48.75 -22.31 -5.76
N LYS A 99 -49.27 -22.22 -6.99
CA LYS A 99 -50.23 -23.20 -7.53
C LYS A 99 -49.62 -24.60 -7.63
N ASN A 100 -48.36 -24.71 -8.04
CA ASN A 100 -47.67 -26.00 -8.13
C ASN A 100 -47.38 -26.58 -6.74
N ALA A 101 -46.94 -25.76 -5.78
CA ALA A 101 -46.75 -26.19 -4.39
C ALA A 101 -48.04 -26.68 -3.73
N MET A 102 -49.17 -25.99 -3.96
CA MET A 102 -50.49 -26.43 -3.48
C MET A 102 -50.91 -27.78 -4.10
N LYS A 103 -50.65 -28.00 -5.38
CA LYS A 103 -50.91 -29.29 -6.04
C LYS A 103 -50.03 -30.41 -5.48
N HIS A 104 -48.74 -30.17 -5.27
CA HIS A 104 -47.84 -31.16 -4.67
C HIS A 104 -48.23 -31.51 -3.21
N SER A 105 -48.67 -30.53 -2.43
CA SER A 105 -49.21 -30.74 -1.08
C SER A 105 -50.47 -31.61 -1.10
N ALA A 106 -51.44 -31.29 -1.97
CA ALA A 106 -52.68 -32.05 -2.11
C ALA A 106 -52.43 -33.51 -2.53
N LEU A 107 -51.52 -33.73 -3.49
CA LEU A 107 -51.14 -35.07 -3.95
C LEU A 107 -50.41 -35.89 -2.88
N SER A 108 -49.62 -35.26 -2.02
CA SER A 108 -48.94 -35.92 -0.89
C SER A 108 -49.95 -36.38 0.17
N ILE A 109 -50.95 -35.55 0.47
CA ILE A 109 -52.02 -35.86 1.43
C ILE A 109 -52.87 -37.04 0.95
N GLU A 110 -53.24 -37.08 -0.32
CA GLU A 110 -54.00 -38.20 -0.89
C GLU A 110 -53.24 -39.54 -0.82
N ARG A 111 -51.94 -39.55 -1.15
CA ARG A 111 -51.11 -40.76 -1.01
C ARG A 111 -51.03 -41.24 0.42
N LYS A 112 -50.84 -40.32 1.37
CA LYS A 112 -50.81 -40.64 2.80
C LYS A 112 -52.15 -41.23 3.24
N ASN A 113 -53.27 -40.60 2.87
CA ASN A 113 -54.61 -41.09 3.23
C ASN A 113 -54.88 -42.49 2.68
N GLN A 114 -54.40 -42.80 1.47
CA GLN A 114 -54.55 -44.13 0.89
C GLN A 114 -53.66 -45.18 1.58
N ALA A 115 -52.43 -44.81 1.95
CA ALA A 115 -51.53 -45.66 2.73
C ALA A 115 -52.11 -45.94 4.13
N ASP A 116 -52.63 -44.91 4.80
CA ASP A 116 -53.25 -45.00 6.13
C ASP A 116 -54.53 -45.86 6.08
N ARG A 117 -55.34 -45.73 5.02
CA ARG A 117 -56.53 -46.57 4.78
C ARG A 117 -56.14 -48.04 4.61
N SER A 118 -55.15 -48.32 3.77
CA SER A 118 -54.70 -49.69 3.50
C SER A 118 -54.12 -50.33 4.77
N TYR A 119 -53.29 -49.58 5.51
CA TYR A 119 -52.77 -50.01 6.81
C TYR A 119 -53.87 -50.28 7.84
N ALA A 120 -54.89 -49.42 7.93
CA ALA A 120 -56.03 -49.62 8.83
C ALA A 120 -56.83 -50.87 8.43
N SER A 121 -57.09 -51.07 7.14
CA SER A 121 -57.76 -52.26 6.61
C SER A 121 -56.99 -53.54 6.98
N ASP A 122 -55.68 -53.57 6.71
CA ASP A 122 -54.81 -54.72 7.01
C ASP A 122 -54.77 -55.03 8.51
N LEU A 123 -54.68 -54.00 9.35
CA LEU A 123 -54.70 -54.16 10.80
C LEU A 123 -56.03 -54.70 11.33
N ILE A 124 -57.15 -54.21 10.80
CA ILE A 124 -58.50 -54.64 11.19
C ILE A 124 -58.71 -56.09 10.75
N THR A 125 -58.35 -56.45 9.52
CA THR A 125 -58.41 -57.84 9.03
C THR A 125 -57.52 -58.77 9.84
N LEU A 126 -56.30 -58.35 10.18
CA LEU A 126 -55.38 -59.12 11.02
C LEU A 126 -55.92 -59.30 12.45
N THR A 127 -56.57 -58.27 13.01
CA THR A 127 -57.16 -58.32 14.36
C THR A 127 -58.39 -59.22 14.39
N MET A 128 -59.26 -59.10 13.37
CA MET A 128 -60.42 -59.97 13.17
C MET A 128 -60.01 -61.44 13.10
N LYS A 129 -58.99 -61.76 12.28
CA LYS A 129 -58.44 -63.12 12.19
C LYS A 129 -57.91 -63.64 13.53
N LYS A 130 -57.15 -62.83 14.27
CA LYS A 130 -56.63 -63.25 15.59
C LYS A 130 -57.71 -63.39 16.66
N ILE A 131 -58.80 -62.63 16.59
CA ILE A 131 -59.97 -62.79 17.46
C ILE A 131 -60.68 -64.13 17.16
N GLN A 132 -60.87 -64.46 15.88
CA GLN A 132 -61.49 -65.73 15.45
C GLN A 132 -60.63 -66.96 15.83
N GLU A 133 -59.31 -66.89 15.61
CA GLU A 133 -58.42 -68.05 15.81
C GLU A 133 -57.99 -68.25 17.27
N SER A 134 -57.81 -67.16 18.03
CA SER A 134 -57.14 -67.19 19.34
C SER A 134 -57.83 -66.36 20.43
N GLY A 135 -58.95 -65.69 20.12
CA GLY A 135 -59.69 -64.85 21.05
C GLY A 135 -58.88 -63.67 21.60
N THR A 136 -57.89 -63.16 20.84
CA THR A 136 -56.88 -62.22 21.34
C THR A 136 -56.75 -60.96 20.47
N ILE A 137 -56.62 -59.78 21.10
CA ILE A 137 -56.53 -58.45 20.44
C ILE A 137 -55.11 -57.86 20.37
N ASN A 138 -54.07 -58.66 20.65
CA ASN A 138 -52.69 -58.19 20.77
C ASN A 138 -52.16 -57.47 19.53
N SER A 139 -52.63 -57.82 18.31
CA SER A 139 -52.27 -57.10 17.08
C SER A 139 -52.51 -55.60 17.17
N LEU A 140 -53.68 -55.21 17.70
CA LEU A 140 -54.09 -53.82 17.82
C LEU A 140 -53.31 -53.11 18.92
N MET A 141 -53.05 -53.81 20.03
CA MET A 141 -52.26 -53.28 21.15
C MET A 141 -50.80 -53.01 20.73
N GLU A 142 -50.17 -53.95 20.02
CA GLU A 142 -48.82 -53.76 19.48
C GLU A 142 -48.77 -52.64 18.43
N ALA A 143 -49.80 -52.52 17.56
CA ALA A 143 -49.88 -51.43 16.59
C ALA A 143 -50.05 -50.06 17.27
N ASN A 144 -50.86 -49.98 18.33
CA ASN A 144 -51.04 -48.78 19.13
C ASN A 144 -49.74 -48.36 19.84
N GLU A 145 -49.01 -49.30 20.43
CA GLU A 145 -47.69 -49.02 21.04
C GLU A 145 -46.66 -48.58 19.99
N ARG A 146 -46.65 -49.20 18.80
CA ARG A 146 -45.81 -48.74 17.67
C ARG A 146 -46.15 -47.31 17.27
N GLU A 147 -47.43 -46.96 17.17
CA GLU A 147 -47.85 -45.61 16.78
C GLU A 147 -47.54 -44.57 17.86
N LYS A 148 -47.74 -44.93 19.14
CA LYS A 148 -47.33 -44.10 20.28
C LYS A 148 -45.81 -43.86 20.30
N ALA A 149 -45.02 -44.89 20.02
CA ALA A 149 -43.56 -44.76 19.91
C ALA A 149 -43.14 -43.87 18.72
N LYS A 150 -43.84 -43.96 17.58
CA LYS A 150 -43.62 -43.04 16.45
C LYS A 150 -43.97 -41.61 16.84
N MET A 151 -45.13 -41.38 17.46
CA MET A 151 -45.56 -40.05 17.91
C MET A 151 -44.56 -39.42 18.87
N ASN A 152 -44.02 -40.17 19.83
CA ASN A 152 -42.98 -39.67 20.72
C ASN A 152 -41.70 -39.28 19.96
N LYS A 153 -41.26 -40.08 18.98
CA LYS A 153 -40.11 -39.73 18.13
C LYS A 153 -40.36 -38.46 17.30
N PHE A 154 -41.58 -38.29 16.77
CA PHE A 154 -41.94 -37.07 16.06
C PHE A 154 -41.92 -35.84 16.96
N HIS A 155 -42.38 -35.95 18.20
CA HIS A 155 -42.31 -34.84 19.15
C HIS A 155 -40.85 -34.49 19.52
N ASP A 156 -39.98 -35.49 19.72
CA ASP A 156 -38.55 -35.26 19.96
C ASP A 156 -37.86 -34.57 18.77
N LEU A 157 -38.15 -35.04 17.55
CA LEU A 157 -37.65 -34.41 16.32
C LEU A 157 -38.16 -32.97 16.16
N LEU A 158 -39.43 -32.71 16.47
CA LEU A 158 -40.01 -31.37 16.40
C LEU A 158 -39.32 -30.43 17.38
N PHE A 159 -39.16 -30.86 18.65
CA PHE A 159 -38.52 -30.06 19.69
C PHE A 159 -37.06 -29.73 19.32
N ARG A 160 -36.28 -30.73 18.89
CA ARG A 160 -34.90 -30.51 18.43
C ARG A 160 -34.82 -29.60 17.20
N SER A 161 -35.79 -29.70 16.28
CA SER A 161 -35.86 -28.81 15.12
C SER A 161 -36.14 -27.37 15.52
N GLU A 162 -36.96 -27.15 16.55
CA GLU A 162 -37.28 -25.81 17.05
C GLU A 162 -36.09 -25.20 17.80
N GLU A 163 -35.41 -25.98 18.66
CA GLU A 163 -34.16 -25.56 19.30
C GLU A 163 -33.09 -25.19 18.26
N GLY A 164 -32.89 -26.03 17.24
CA GLY A 164 -31.95 -25.74 16.16
C GLY A 164 -32.30 -24.47 15.38
N LYS A 165 -33.59 -24.16 15.23
CA LYS A 165 -34.04 -22.92 14.58
C LYS A 165 -33.70 -21.68 15.42
N GLU A 166 -33.87 -21.75 16.74
CA GLU A 166 -33.48 -20.64 17.63
C GLU A 166 -31.95 -20.48 17.70
N GLU A 167 -31.19 -21.57 17.68
CA GLU A 167 -29.73 -21.52 17.61
C GLU A 167 -29.24 -20.88 16.30
N ILE A 168 -29.82 -21.26 15.16
CA ILE A 168 -29.51 -20.65 13.86
C ILE A 168 -29.80 -19.14 13.89
N LYS A 169 -30.97 -18.71 14.39
CA LYS A 169 -31.29 -17.28 14.51
C LYS A 169 -30.29 -16.53 15.41
N SER A 170 -29.86 -17.13 16.52
CA SER A 170 -28.86 -16.55 17.42
C SER A 170 -27.52 -16.39 16.71
N LEU A 171 -27.06 -17.41 15.98
CA LEU A 171 -25.82 -17.38 15.21
C LEU A 171 -25.89 -16.37 14.06
N GLU A 172 -27.00 -16.28 13.34
CA GLU A 172 -27.22 -15.28 12.29
C GLU A 172 -27.10 -13.86 12.85
N LYS A 173 -27.69 -13.61 14.03
CA LYS A 173 -27.58 -12.32 14.71
C LYS A 173 -26.12 -12.01 15.09
N GLN A 174 -25.42 -12.97 15.71
CA GLN A 174 -24.00 -12.80 16.06
C GLN A 174 -23.14 -12.52 14.83
N LEU A 175 -23.38 -13.24 13.73
CA LEU A 175 -22.66 -13.04 12.48
C LEU A 175 -22.92 -11.65 11.90
N GLN A 176 -24.16 -11.16 11.97
CA GLN A 176 -24.51 -9.81 11.54
C GLN A 176 -23.85 -8.74 12.41
N ASP A 177 -23.80 -8.95 13.73
CA ASP A 177 -23.19 -8.02 14.67
C ASP A 177 -21.67 -7.95 14.48
N VAL A 178 -20.99 -9.09 14.36
CA VAL A 178 -19.56 -9.16 14.02
C VAL A 178 -19.28 -8.46 12.70
N LYS A 179 -20.12 -8.67 11.67
CA LYS A 179 -19.96 -8.00 10.38
C LYS A 179 -20.06 -6.47 10.52
N LYS A 180 -21.02 -5.96 11.28
CA LYS A 180 -21.15 -4.51 11.54
C LYS A 180 -19.94 -3.97 12.30
N GLU A 181 -19.46 -4.69 13.32
CA GLU A 181 -18.30 -4.28 14.10
C GLU A 181 -17.04 -4.23 13.25
N THR A 182 -16.80 -5.25 12.41
CA THR A 182 -15.66 -5.27 11.49
C THR A 182 -15.70 -4.14 10.45
N GLU A 183 -16.89 -3.77 9.98
CA GLU A 183 -17.07 -2.65 9.05
C GLU A 183 -16.76 -1.31 9.72
N ILE A 184 -17.23 -1.10 10.94
CA ILE A 184 -16.92 0.10 11.74
C ILE A 184 -15.42 0.18 12.01
N GLU A 185 -14.78 -0.93 12.38
CA GLU A 185 -13.34 -0.98 12.61
C GLU A 185 -12.56 -0.66 11.34
N LEU A 186 -12.99 -1.18 10.18
CA LEU A 186 -12.37 -0.88 8.90
C LEU A 186 -12.48 0.62 8.54
N GLN A 187 -13.67 1.21 8.72
CA GLN A 187 -13.88 2.64 8.51
C GLN A 187 -13.03 3.50 9.47
N ASN A 188 -12.88 3.09 10.73
CA ASN A 188 -12.01 3.76 11.70
C ASN A 188 -10.55 3.68 11.28
N ARG A 189 -10.08 2.52 10.81
CA ARG A 189 -8.72 2.33 10.31
C ARG A 189 -8.48 3.17 9.05
N ASP A 190 -9.43 3.24 8.13
CA ASP A 190 -9.34 4.09 6.93
C ASP A 190 -9.25 5.58 7.29
N SER A 191 -10.02 6.02 8.30
CA SER A 191 -9.95 7.37 8.84
C SER A 191 -8.56 7.69 9.42
N ILE A 192 -7.98 6.77 10.20
CA ILE A 192 -6.62 6.91 10.75
C ILE A 192 -5.56 6.91 9.62
N ILE A 193 -5.72 6.07 8.61
CA ILE A 193 -4.81 6.06 7.45
C ILE A 193 -4.85 7.41 6.72
N ALA A 194 -6.05 7.99 6.54
CA ALA A 194 -6.20 9.30 5.95
C ALA A 194 -5.51 10.39 6.77
N SER A 195 -5.72 10.44 8.10
CA SER A 195 -5.09 11.43 8.97
C SER A 195 -3.57 11.31 8.98
N LEU A 196 -3.03 10.08 9.06
CA LEU A 196 -1.58 9.84 9.01
C LEU A 196 -0.97 10.24 7.66
N LYS A 197 -1.71 10.07 6.56
CA LYS A 197 -1.27 10.48 5.22
C LYS A 197 -1.19 12.01 5.13
N ASP A 198 -2.17 12.71 5.70
CA ASP A 198 -2.18 14.18 5.76
C ASP A 198 -1.02 14.71 6.62
N GLU A 199 -0.80 14.13 7.80
CA GLU A 199 0.34 14.47 8.68
C GLU A 199 1.69 14.24 7.96
N LEU A 200 1.84 13.12 7.24
CA LEU A 200 3.05 12.83 6.49
C LEU A 200 3.28 13.86 5.37
N GLN A 201 2.22 14.26 4.66
CA GLN A 201 2.31 15.27 3.62
C GLN A 201 2.66 16.65 4.20
N GLU A 202 2.07 17.03 5.34
CA GLU A 202 2.40 18.25 6.05
C GLU A 202 3.88 18.27 6.49
N MET A 203 4.34 17.21 7.15
CA MET A 203 5.72 17.07 7.61
C MET A 203 6.72 17.11 6.46
N LYS A 204 6.38 16.50 5.32
CA LYS A 204 7.20 16.56 4.10
C LYS A 204 7.29 17.99 3.56
N ALA A 205 6.15 18.68 3.42
CA ALA A 205 6.12 20.06 2.93
C ALA A 205 6.89 21.01 3.86
N LYS A 206 6.71 20.87 5.18
CA LYS A 206 7.45 21.64 6.19
C LYS A 206 8.95 21.40 6.10
N THR A 207 9.38 20.14 6.06
CA THR A 207 10.80 19.77 5.97
C THR A 207 11.44 20.29 4.68
N ASP A 208 10.73 20.20 3.55
CA ASP A 208 11.23 20.70 2.27
C ASP A 208 11.34 22.23 2.26
N MET A 209 10.39 22.94 2.88
CA MET A 209 10.44 24.39 3.03
C MET A 209 11.59 24.83 3.95
N GLU A 210 11.75 24.18 5.10
CA GLU A 210 12.85 24.43 6.04
C GLU A 210 14.21 24.16 5.39
N ARG A 211 14.34 23.06 4.65
CA ARG A 211 15.56 22.74 3.89
C ARG A 211 15.88 23.84 2.88
N SER A 212 14.89 24.28 2.11
CA SER A 212 15.05 25.34 1.10
C SER A 212 15.47 26.66 1.74
N TYR A 213 14.83 27.04 2.85
CA TYR A 213 15.17 28.23 3.61
C TYR A 213 16.60 28.17 4.16
N MET A 214 16.95 27.08 4.84
CA MET A 214 18.27 26.88 5.43
C MET A 214 19.36 26.91 4.37
N LYS A 215 19.14 26.25 3.23
CA LYS A 215 20.07 26.28 2.09
C LYS A 215 20.27 27.71 1.57
N LYS A 216 19.19 28.44 1.30
CA LYS A 216 19.29 29.84 0.82
C LYS A 216 20.00 30.76 1.83
N SER A 217 19.72 30.58 3.12
CA SER A 217 20.34 31.35 4.20
C SER A 217 21.85 31.09 4.28
N THR A 218 22.24 29.81 4.30
CA THR A 218 23.66 29.40 4.34
C THR A 218 24.41 29.81 3.06
N ASP A 219 23.82 29.61 1.88
CA ASP A 219 24.39 30.05 0.60
C ASP A 219 24.62 31.57 0.59
N HIS A 220 23.66 32.35 1.10
CA HIS A 220 23.79 33.81 1.22
C HIS A 220 24.92 34.21 2.17
N GLN A 221 25.04 33.53 3.32
CA GLN A 221 26.10 33.78 4.30
C GLN A 221 27.49 33.45 3.75
N ILE A 222 27.60 32.31 3.04
CA ILE A 222 28.83 31.90 2.35
C ILE A 222 29.21 32.96 1.32
N TYR A 223 28.27 33.35 0.45
CA TYR A 223 28.51 34.36 -0.58
C TYR A 223 28.94 35.71 0.01
N GLN A 224 28.28 36.17 1.08
CA GLN A 224 28.64 37.43 1.73
C GLN A 224 30.04 37.36 2.34
N THR A 225 30.37 36.25 3.02
CA THR A 225 31.71 36.04 3.61
C THR A 225 32.77 35.99 2.53
N GLN A 226 32.54 35.22 1.46
CA GLN A 226 33.45 35.10 0.32
C GLN A 226 33.71 36.47 -0.32
N LYS A 227 32.66 37.29 -0.51
CA LYS A 227 32.81 38.64 -1.06
C LYS A 227 33.61 39.56 -0.15
N LYS A 228 33.40 39.48 1.17
CA LYS A 228 34.19 40.25 2.15
C LYS A 228 35.67 39.86 2.11
N CYS A 229 35.96 38.55 2.11
CA CYS A 229 37.32 38.03 2.00
C CYS A 229 37.99 38.46 0.69
N SER A 230 37.32 38.27 -0.45
CA SER A 230 37.85 38.67 -1.76
C SER A 230 38.13 40.18 -1.84
N ASN A 231 37.26 41.03 -1.27
CA ASN A 231 37.52 42.46 -1.20
C ASN A 231 38.76 42.79 -0.35
N ALA A 232 38.94 42.13 0.80
CA ALA A 232 40.10 42.32 1.66
C ALA A 232 41.39 41.85 0.99
N GLU A 233 41.36 40.69 0.31
CA GLU A 233 42.47 40.17 -0.50
C GLU A 233 42.85 41.16 -1.60
N ASN A 234 41.88 41.70 -2.33
CA ASN A 234 42.12 42.70 -3.38
C ASN A 234 42.75 44.00 -2.84
N VAL A 235 42.40 44.42 -1.61
CA VAL A 235 43.02 45.59 -0.98
C VAL A 235 44.47 45.29 -0.61
N LEU A 236 44.74 44.13 -0.02
CA LEU A 236 46.09 43.70 0.33
C LEU A 236 46.97 43.52 -0.91
N ASP A 237 46.44 42.92 -1.98
CA ASP A 237 47.17 42.76 -3.24
C ASP A 237 47.57 44.11 -3.85
N LYS A 238 46.66 45.09 -3.85
CA LYS A 238 46.97 46.47 -4.28
C LYS A 238 48.09 47.10 -3.45
N GLU A 239 48.09 46.91 -2.13
CA GLU A 239 49.15 47.45 -1.29
C GLU A 239 50.48 46.71 -1.52
N ILE A 240 50.46 45.38 -1.72
CA ILE A 240 51.64 44.60 -2.10
C ILE A 240 52.22 45.11 -3.42
N GLN A 241 51.39 45.33 -4.45
CA GLN A 241 51.85 45.86 -5.74
C GLN A 241 52.45 47.26 -5.58
N LYS A 242 51.81 48.14 -4.81
CA LYS A 242 52.33 49.48 -4.53
C LYS A 242 53.67 49.47 -3.79
N LEU A 243 53.81 48.60 -2.78
CA LEU A 243 55.06 48.44 -2.05
C LEU A 243 56.16 47.89 -2.96
N LYS A 244 55.85 46.90 -3.81
CA LYS A 244 56.79 46.39 -4.82
C LYS A 244 57.27 47.50 -5.75
N SER A 245 56.36 48.31 -6.32
CA SER A 245 56.75 49.45 -7.17
C SER A 245 57.68 50.42 -6.45
N LYS A 246 57.39 50.77 -5.18
CA LYS A 246 58.26 51.63 -4.38
C LYS A 246 59.63 51.02 -4.13
N THR A 247 59.69 49.72 -3.83
CA THR A 247 60.95 49.01 -3.65
C THR A 247 61.77 49.00 -4.94
N ASP A 248 61.15 48.74 -6.09
CA ASP A 248 61.82 48.76 -7.40
C ASP A 248 62.35 50.17 -7.75
N GLU A 249 61.58 51.22 -7.44
CA GLU A 249 62.00 52.62 -7.60
C GLU A 249 63.21 52.95 -6.72
N GLU A 250 63.20 52.55 -5.44
CA GLU A 250 64.30 52.77 -4.51
C GLU A 250 65.56 52.01 -4.94
N ILE A 251 65.42 50.75 -5.38
CA ILE A 251 66.53 49.97 -5.93
C ILE A 251 67.14 50.69 -7.13
N ARG A 252 66.32 51.22 -8.06
CA ARG A 252 66.79 52.00 -9.21
C ARG A 252 67.54 53.26 -8.78
N PHE A 253 66.97 54.04 -7.85
CA PHE A 253 67.61 55.25 -7.33
C PHE A 253 68.96 54.95 -6.66
N HIS A 254 69.03 53.91 -5.82
CA HIS A 254 70.27 53.48 -5.19
C HIS A 254 71.32 53.07 -6.22
N MET A 255 70.95 52.30 -7.24
CA MET A 255 71.88 51.93 -8.33
C MET A 255 72.41 53.16 -9.06
N GLU A 256 71.56 54.15 -9.36
CA GLU A 256 71.98 55.38 -10.03
C GLU A 256 72.91 56.22 -9.15
N ALA A 257 72.59 56.37 -7.86
CA ALA A 257 73.41 57.09 -6.88
C ALA A 257 74.78 56.41 -6.67
N GLU A 258 74.80 55.09 -6.52
CA GLU A 258 76.03 54.32 -6.38
C GLU A 258 76.90 54.46 -7.64
N ASN A 259 76.30 54.36 -8.83
CA ASN A 259 77.01 54.56 -10.09
C ASN A 259 77.58 55.98 -10.23
N PHE A 260 76.84 57.00 -9.79
CA PHE A 260 77.32 58.38 -9.76
C PHE A 260 78.53 58.55 -8.83
N LEU A 261 78.43 58.04 -7.59
CA LEU A 261 79.52 58.09 -6.61
C LEU A 261 80.74 57.33 -7.09
N ARG A 262 80.55 56.13 -7.67
CA ARG A 262 81.63 55.32 -8.23
C ARG A 262 82.36 56.04 -9.36
N LYS A 263 81.63 56.71 -10.27
CA LYS A 263 82.22 57.54 -11.33
C LYS A 263 83.00 58.73 -10.77
N HIS A 264 82.49 59.38 -9.73
CA HIS A 264 83.19 60.51 -9.11
C HIS A 264 84.44 60.05 -8.35
N HIS A 265 84.35 58.95 -7.62
CA HIS A 265 85.48 58.33 -6.93
C HIS A 265 86.61 58.01 -7.91
N LYS A 266 86.29 57.33 -9.02
CA LYS A 266 87.26 57.03 -10.09
C LYS A 266 87.95 58.28 -10.63
N LYS A 267 87.21 59.38 -10.87
CA LYS A 267 87.81 60.65 -11.32
C LYS A 267 88.76 61.27 -10.30
N VAL A 268 88.47 61.10 -9.01
CA VAL A 268 89.34 61.59 -7.93
C VAL A 268 90.58 60.72 -7.81
N GLU A 269 90.43 59.40 -7.91
CA GLU A 269 91.56 58.45 -7.97
C GLU A 269 92.48 58.74 -9.15
N GLU A 270 91.95 58.91 -10.36
CA GLU A 270 92.74 59.27 -11.55
C GLU A 270 93.52 60.59 -11.37
N LYS A 271 92.90 61.59 -10.71
CA LYS A 271 93.59 62.86 -10.39
C LYS A 271 94.67 62.66 -9.33
N LEU A 272 94.41 61.85 -8.30
CA LEU A 272 95.38 61.54 -7.25
C LEU A 272 96.60 60.85 -7.85
N GLU A 273 96.38 59.85 -8.69
CA GLU A 273 97.43 59.12 -9.41
C GLU A 273 98.27 60.07 -10.27
N TYR A 274 97.63 60.96 -11.04
CA TYR A 274 98.32 62.00 -11.80
C TYR A 274 99.19 62.92 -10.92
N TRP A 275 98.68 63.36 -9.77
CA TRP A 275 99.45 64.24 -8.87
C TRP A 275 100.58 63.50 -8.15
N MET A 276 100.39 62.22 -7.83
CA MET A 276 101.45 61.37 -7.29
C MET A 276 102.58 61.17 -8.30
N ASP A 277 102.25 60.78 -9.53
CA ASP A 277 103.22 60.60 -10.63
C ASP A 277 103.97 61.91 -10.94
N LYS A 278 103.25 63.04 -10.99
CA LYS A 278 103.86 64.36 -11.14
C LYS A 278 104.82 64.68 -9.98
N TYR A 279 104.40 64.44 -8.75
CA TYR A 279 105.23 64.72 -7.57
C TYR A 279 106.50 63.86 -7.57
N GLU A 280 106.38 62.57 -7.90
CA GLU A 280 107.51 61.65 -8.03
C GLU A 280 108.48 62.12 -9.12
N ASN A 281 107.97 62.48 -10.31
CA ASN A 281 108.82 62.98 -11.40
C ASN A 281 109.46 64.35 -11.11
N ASP A 282 108.73 65.27 -10.46
CA ASP A 282 109.28 66.57 -10.03
C ASP A 282 110.37 66.37 -8.95
N MET A 283 110.18 65.44 -8.02
CA MET A 283 111.19 65.04 -7.02
C MET A 283 112.42 64.43 -7.70
N ASP A 284 112.25 63.46 -8.59
CA ASP A 284 113.35 62.86 -9.37
C ASP A 284 114.12 63.91 -10.18
N THR A 285 113.42 64.88 -10.76
CA THR A 285 114.05 65.99 -11.51
C THR A 285 114.84 66.89 -10.56
N LYS A 286 114.29 67.24 -9.39
CA LYS A 286 115.00 68.06 -8.40
C LYS A 286 116.18 67.32 -7.76
N ASP A 287 116.09 66.02 -7.55
CA ASP A 287 117.21 65.20 -7.08
C ASP A 287 118.32 65.13 -8.13
N LYS A 288 117.97 64.97 -9.42
CA LYS A 288 118.94 65.08 -10.53
C LYS A 288 119.60 66.45 -10.59
N GLU A 289 118.83 67.54 -10.51
CA GLU A 289 119.37 68.90 -10.48
C GLU A 289 120.31 69.12 -9.26
N LEU A 290 119.93 68.60 -8.08
CA LEU A 290 120.77 68.66 -6.88
C LEU A 290 122.07 67.89 -7.08
N ASP A 291 122.02 66.71 -7.70
CA ASP A 291 123.19 65.90 -7.97
C ASP A 291 124.09 66.53 -9.04
N ASP A 292 123.53 67.13 -10.09
CA ASP A 292 124.26 67.92 -11.09
C ASP A 292 124.92 69.15 -10.46
N LEU A 293 124.23 69.87 -9.57
CA LEU A 293 124.79 71.01 -8.83
C LEU A 293 125.90 70.56 -7.86
N LYS A 294 125.74 69.43 -7.17
CA LYS A 294 126.80 68.83 -6.35
C LYS A 294 128.00 68.45 -7.20
N ALA A 295 127.79 67.84 -8.37
CA ALA A 295 128.85 67.46 -9.31
C ALA A 295 129.58 68.70 -9.86
N SER A 296 128.84 69.74 -10.28
CA SER A 296 129.40 71.03 -10.72
C SER A 296 130.17 71.72 -9.59
N LYS A 297 129.64 71.72 -8.36
CA LYS A 297 130.36 72.24 -7.19
C LYS A 297 131.65 71.46 -6.92
N ALA A 298 131.60 70.12 -7.00
CA ALA A 298 132.78 69.28 -6.83
C ALA A 298 133.84 69.57 -7.92
N ASN A 299 133.42 69.68 -9.18
CA ASN A 299 134.29 70.06 -10.30
C ASN A 299 134.89 71.46 -10.12
N ASN A 300 134.09 72.47 -9.80
CA ASN A 300 134.58 73.82 -9.51
C ASN A 300 135.58 73.84 -8.35
N LEU A 301 135.36 73.01 -7.32
CA LEU A 301 136.27 72.87 -6.20
C LEU A 301 137.57 72.15 -6.60
N GLU A 302 137.51 71.22 -7.54
CA GLU A 302 138.69 70.60 -8.16
C GLU A 302 139.48 71.59 -9.02
N ILE A 303 138.81 72.41 -9.85
CA ILE A 303 139.44 73.48 -10.63
C ILE A 303 140.11 74.52 -9.70
N LEU A 304 139.43 74.91 -8.61
CA LEU A 304 140.01 75.79 -7.60
C LEU A 304 141.23 75.18 -6.91
N LYS A 305 141.21 73.88 -6.60
CA LYS A 305 142.39 73.17 -6.08
C LYS A 305 143.53 73.15 -7.09
N ARG A 306 143.25 72.87 -8.36
CA ARG A 306 144.24 72.90 -9.45
C ARG A 306 144.86 74.28 -9.63
N LEU A 307 144.04 75.34 -9.67
CA LEU A 307 144.50 76.73 -9.72
C LEU A 307 145.29 77.13 -8.47
N ALA A 308 144.93 76.62 -7.29
CA ALA A 308 145.69 76.84 -6.07
C ALA A 308 147.04 76.11 -6.06
N GLU A 309 147.15 74.97 -6.76
CA GLU A 309 148.42 74.24 -6.98
C GLU A 309 149.29 74.92 -8.06
N GLU A 310 148.70 75.63 -9.02
CA GLU A 310 149.40 76.36 -10.10
C GLU A 310 149.97 77.74 -9.66
N VAL A 311 149.61 78.21 -8.46
CA VAL A 311 150.13 79.45 -7.83
C VAL A 311 151.29 79.16 -6.86
N ARG A 312 152.04 78.07 -7.09
CA ARG A 312 153.23 77.70 -6.32
C ARG A 312 154.45 77.49 -7.22
#